data_AF-A0A960QJ98-F1
#
_entry.id   AF-A0A960QJ98-F1
#
_cell.length_a   1.000
_cell.length_b   1.000
_cell.length_c   1.000
_cell.angle_alpha   90.00
_cell.angle_beta   90.00
_cell.angle_gamma   90.00
#
_symmetry.space_group_name_H-M   'P 1'
#
loop_
_entity.id
_entity.type
_entity.pdbx_description
1 polymer ?
#
loop_
_entity_poly.entity_id
_entity_poly.type
_entity_poly.pdbx_seq_one_letter_code
_entity_poly.pdbx_strand_id
1 'polypeptide(L)'
;MLLDITVIRSGSRPRISYLFEAKQLRTSGFPIGKHTGAGGMGDFIECRYGQECPEAAMVALYHDRDIPYWHSELARVLEDDKNSQKQKLRTTTALSEISILPELVGELEIRHGRTDSTGEICLLHIFLDCRPSCARV
;
A
#
# COMPACT_ATOMS: atom_id res chain seq x y z
N MET A 1 -1.72 -9.81 -14.84
CA MET A 1 -2.81 -8.84 -15.07
C MET A 1 -2.69 -7.79 -13.98
N LEU A 2 -2.46 -6.53 -14.37
CA LEU A 2 -2.47 -5.37 -13.47
C LEU A 2 -3.90 -4.82 -13.48
N LEU A 3 -4.44 -4.49 -12.31
CA LEU A 3 -5.75 -3.86 -12.16
C LEU A 3 -5.54 -2.53 -11.46
N ASP A 4 -5.67 -1.44 -12.22
CA ASP A 4 -5.58 -0.09 -11.69
C ASP A 4 -6.99 0.49 -11.64
N ILE A 5 -7.42 0.88 -10.43
CA ILE A 5 -8.72 1.53 -10.22
C ILE A 5 -8.45 3.00 -9.94
N THR A 6 -9.12 3.88 -10.67
CA THR A 6 -9.11 5.33 -10.41
C THR A 6 -10.53 5.82 -10.24
N VAL A 7 -10.82 6.45 -9.10
CA VAL A 7 -12.11 7.10 -8.85
C VAL A 7 -11.94 8.60 -9.03
N ILE A 8 -12.74 9.19 -9.93
CA ILE A 8 -12.70 10.63 -10.24
C ILE A 8 -14.06 11.24 -9.91
N ARG A 9 -14.08 12.30 -9.11
CA ARG A 9 -15.31 13.07 -8.85
C ARG A 9 -15.76 13.82 -10.11
N SER A 10 -16.97 13.54 -10.60
CA SER A 10 -17.59 14.28 -11.71
C SER A 10 -18.26 15.57 -11.20
N GLY A 11 -17.50 16.65 -11.07
CA GLY A 11 -18.04 17.96 -10.66
C GLY A 11 -17.16 19.14 -11.10
N SER A 12 -17.64 20.38 -10.87
CA SER A 12 -16.83 21.59 -11.02
C SER A 12 -15.64 21.53 -10.07
N ARG A 13 -14.45 21.81 -10.61
CA ARG A 13 -13.10 21.63 -10.03
C ARG A 13 -13.00 21.91 -8.51
N PRO A 14 -12.10 21.20 -7.79
CA PRO A 14 -11.04 20.30 -8.31
C PRO A 14 -11.51 18.86 -8.59
N ARG A 15 -10.89 18.24 -9.61
CA ARG A 15 -11.03 16.80 -9.88
C ARG A 15 -10.13 16.05 -8.89
N ILE A 16 -10.72 15.46 -7.87
CA ILE A 16 -10.01 14.59 -6.94
C ILE A 16 -9.92 13.22 -7.60
N SER A 17 -8.70 12.70 -7.72
CA SER A 17 -8.41 11.34 -8.18
C SER A 17 -7.90 10.53 -7.00
N TYR A 18 -8.51 9.37 -6.77
CA TYR A 18 -8.01 8.38 -5.82
C TYR A 18 -7.44 7.20 -6.59
N LEU A 19 -6.20 6.83 -6.26
CA LEU A 19 -5.49 5.75 -6.92
C LEU A 19 -5.38 4.53 -6.02
N PHE A 20 -5.60 3.37 -6.62
CA PHE A 20 -5.49 2.08 -5.99
C PHE A 20 -4.50 1.24 -6.80
N GLU A 21 -3.51 0.68 -6.12
CA GLU A 21 -2.55 -0.28 -6.68
C GLU A 21 -2.75 -1.63 -5.97
N ALA A 22 -3.01 -2.69 -6.74
CA ALA A 22 -3.24 -4.01 -6.17
C ALA A 22 -2.07 -4.96 -6.43
N LYS A 23 -1.57 -5.61 -5.37
CA LYS A 23 -0.50 -6.61 -5.44
C LYS A 23 -0.93 -7.93 -4.82
N GLN A 24 -0.52 -9.02 -5.46
CA GLN A 24 -0.58 -10.34 -4.84
C GLN A 24 0.43 -10.41 -3.70
N LEU A 25 0.05 -11.04 -2.59
CA LEU A 25 0.94 -11.38 -1.48
C LEU A 25 0.95 -12.89 -1.25
N ARG A 26 2.16 -13.47 -1.34
CA ARG A 26 2.46 -14.88 -1.09
C ARG A 26 3.89 -15.00 -0.58
N THR A 27 4.14 -15.89 0.37
CA THR A 27 5.49 -16.18 0.86
C THR A 27 6.41 -16.70 -0.26
N SER A 28 5.85 -17.35 -1.28
CA SER A 28 6.56 -17.74 -2.49
C SER A 28 6.14 -16.88 -3.71
N GLY A 29 7.13 -16.43 -4.48
CA GLY A 29 6.92 -15.69 -5.73
C GLY A 29 6.54 -14.21 -5.59
N PHE A 30 5.60 -13.88 -4.69
CA PHE A 30 5.10 -12.51 -4.47
C PHE A 30 5.25 -12.05 -3.01
N PRO A 31 6.47 -11.99 -2.47
CA PRO A 31 6.70 -11.60 -1.08
C PRO A 31 6.40 -10.12 -0.86
N ILE A 32 6.39 -9.69 0.41
CA ILE A 32 6.14 -8.29 0.82
C ILE A 32 7.03 -7.28 0.06
N GLY A 33 8.24 -7.67 -0.35
CA GLY A 33 9.14 -6.82 -1.14
C GLY A 33 8.59 -6.40 -2.52
N LYS A 34 7.62 -7.14 -3.10
CA LYS A 34 6.93 -6.74 -4.33
C LYS A 34 5.86 -5.68 -4.08
N HIS A 35 5.32 -5.64 -2.85
CA HIS A 35 4.40 -4.62 -2.40
C HIS A 35 5.12 -3.33 -2.04
N THR A 36 6.27 -3.43 -1.37
CA THR A 36 7.02 -2.26 -0.86
C THR A 36 8.08 -1.73 -1.83
N GLY A 37 8.52 -2.53 -2.79
CA GLY A 37 9.60 -2.18 -3.72
C GLY A 37 9.15 -1.41 -4.97
N ALA A 38 10.02 -1.40 -5.97
CA ALA A 38 9.73 -0.85 -7.30
C ALA A 38 8.57 -1.61 -7.96
N GLY A 39 7.66 -0.88 -8.61
CA GLY A 39 6.41 -1.43 -9.10
C GLY A 39 5.31 -1.50 -8.05
N GLY A 40 5.57 -1.20 -6.77
CA GLY A 40 4.58 -1.10 -5.69
C GLY A 40 4.64 0.27 -5.03
N MET A 41 4.83 0.34 -3.70
CA MET A 41 4.99 1.60 -2.97
C MET A 41 6.09 2.49 -3.55
N GLY A 42 7.18 1.91 -4.04
CA GLY A 42 8.29 2.65 -4.63
C GLY A 42 7.87 3.55 -5.79
N ASP A 43 6.85 3.19 -6.57
CA ASP A 43 6.39 3.99 -7.70
C ASP A 43 5.64 5.25 -7.27
N PHE A 44 4.92 5.18 -6.15
CA PHE A 44 4.31 6.37 -5.54
C PHE A 44 5.38 7.31 -4.97
N ILE A 45 6.38 6.75 -4.28
CA ILE A 45 7.45 7.51 -3.61
C ILE A 45 8.36 8.18 -4.66
N GLU A 46 8.71 7.45 -5.71
CA GLU A 46 9.50 7.95 -6.85
C GLU A 46 8.68 8.82 -7.83
N CYS A 47 7.39 9.04 -7.54
CA CYS A 47 6.48 9.86 -8.35
C CYS A 47 6.32 9.37 -9.79
N ARG A 48 6.59 8.10 -10.05
CA ARG A 48 6.21 7.43 -11.30
C ARG A 48 4.70 7.24 -11.41
N TYR A 49 4.02 7.21 -10.26
CA TYR A 49 2.59 7.03 -10.16
C TYR A 49 1.98 7.98 -9.11
N GLY A 50 0.78 8.49 -9.40
CA GLY A 50 0.00 9.31 -8.48
C GLY A 50 0.61 10.62 -8.02
N GLN A 51 1.42 11.28 -8.85
CA GLN A 51 2.13 12.53 -8.48
C GLN A 51 1.20 13.63 -7.93
N GLU A 52 -0.02 13.76 -8.46
CA GLU A 52 -0.99 14.77 -8.04
C GLU A 52 -1.88 14.33 -6.86
N CYS A 53 -1.69 13.10 -6.35
CA CYS A 53 -2.52 12.53 -5.30
C CYS A 53 -1.84 12.69 -3.93
N PRO A 54 -2.47 13.38 -2.96
CA PRO A 54 -1.94 13.43 -1.60
C PRO A 54 -2.14 12.10 -0.85
N GLU A 55 -3.02 11.24 -1.35
CA GLU A 55 -3.39 9.96 -0.77
C GLU A 55 -3.58 8.90 -1.87
N ALA A 56 -3.18 7.67 -1.59
CA ALA A 56 -3.44 6.50 -2.43
C ALA A 56 -3.59 5.23 -1.57
N ALA A 57 -4.09 4.15 -2.16
CA ALA A 57 -4.25 2.88 -1.49
C ALA A 57 -3.43 1.76 -2.16
N MET A 58 -2.76 0.98 -1.33
CA MET A 58 -2.06 -0.25 -1.67
C MET A 58 -2.89 -1.45 -1.20
N VAL A 59 -3.49 -2.17 -2.14
CA VAL A 59 -4.34 -3.33 -1.88
C VAL A 59 -3.51 -4.62 -1.96
N ALA A 60 -3.33 -5.27 -0.83
CA ALA A 60 -2.60 -6.52 -0.66
C ALA A 60 -3.55 -7.73 -0.71
N LEU A 61 -3.51 -8.47 -1.82
CA LEU A 61 -4.31 -9.67 -2.05
C LEU A 61 -3.55 -10.92 -1.55
N TYR A 62 -3.81 -11.37 -0.32
CA TYR A 62 -3.01 -12.45 0.29
C TYR A 62 -3.62 -13.85 0.12
N HIS A 63 -2.79 -14.89 0.03
CA HIS A 63 -3.24 -16.26 -0.29
C HIS A 63 -2.72 -17.39 0.61
N ASP A 64 -1.82 -17.13 1.55
CA ASP A 64 -1.18 -18.21 2.34
C ASP A 64 -0.97 -17.88 3.82
N ARG A 65 -0.75 -16.61 4.15
CA ARG A 65 -0.60 -16.11 5.52
C ARG A 65 -1.73 -15.17 5.90
N ASP A 66 -1.89 -14.94 7.20
CA ASP A 66 -2.91 -14.07 7.77
C ASP A 66 -2.45 -12.61 7.87
N ILE A 67 -3.38 -11.75 8.26
CA ILE A 67 -3.16 -10.31 8.38
C ILE A 67 -2.01 -9.99 9.37
N PRO A 68 -1.96 -10.55 10.59
CA PRO A 68 -0.86 -10.27 11.53
C PRO A 68 0.52 -10.58 10.95
N TYR A 69 0.67 -11.67 10.19
CA TYR A 69 1.93 -11.98 9.51
C TYR A 69 2.32 -10.87 8.53
N TRP A 70 1.40 -10.44 7.66
CA TRP A 70 1.71 -9.42 6.66
C TRP A 70 1.94 -8.04 7.25
N HIS A 71 1.24 -7.70 8.34
CA HIS A 71 1.52 -6.51 9.14
C HIS A 71 2.93 -6.55 9.71
N SER A 72 3.35 -7.68 10.29
CA SER A 72 4.70 -7.83 10.83
C SER A 72 5.78 -7.72 9.76
N GLU A 73 5.53 -8.27 8.57
CA GLU A 73 6.46 -8.17 7.44
C GLU A 73 6.54 -6.75 6.89
N LEU A 74 5.42 -6.01 6.83
CA LEU A 74 5.43 -4.61 6.43
C LEU A 74 6.18 -3.76 7.45
N ALA A 75 5.89 -3.92 8.74
CA ALA A 75 6.59 -3.23 9.82
C ALA A 75 8.10 -3.51 9.81
N ARG A 76 8.49 -4.78 9.62
CA ARG A 76 9.89 -5.18 9.49
C ARG A 76 10.58 -4.47 8.34
N VAL A 77 9.97 -4.45 7.15
CA VAL A 77 10.55 -3.76 5.98
C VAL A 77 10.71 -2.26 6.23
N LEU A 78 9.73 -1.63 6.87
CA LEU A 78 9.80 -0.20 7.18
C LEU A 78 10.92 0.12 8.19
N GLU A 79 11.07 -0.72 9.23
CA GLU A 79 12.12 -0.56 10.22
C GLU A 79 13.52 -0.85 9.62
N ASP A 80 13.63 -1.88 8.78
CA ASP A 80 14.86 -2.19 8.04
C ASP A 80 15.27 -1.00 7.13
N ASP A 81 14.31 -0.38 6.43
CA ASP A 81 14.59 0.79 5.58
C ASP A 81 15.00 2.03 6.38
N LYS A 82 14.35 2.28 7.52
CA LYS A 82 14.68 3.39 8.44
C LYS A 82 16.12 3.28 8.96
N ASN A 83 16.56 2.06 9.26
CA ASN A 83 17.93 1.77 9.70
C ASN A 83 18.94 1.68 8.54
N SER A 84 18.49 1.72 7.29
CA SER A 84 19.36 1.71 6.12
C SER A 84 19.94 3.11 5.83
N GLN A 85 21.14 3.15 5.23
CA GLN A 85 21.75 4.43 4.83
C GLN A 85 20.98 5.15 3.70
N LYS A 86 20.19 4.42 2.91
CA LYS A 86 19.53 4.96 1.71
C LYS A 86 18.11 5.43 1.95
N GLN A 87 17.44 4.92 3.00
CA GLN A 87 16.06 5.24 3.38
C GLN A 87 15.13 5.40 2.17
N LYS A 88 15.02 4.35 1.36
CA LYS A 88 14.34 4.43 0.05
C LYS A 88 12.85 4.69 0.20
N LEU A 89 12.24 4.22 1.28
CA LEU A 89 10.82 4.39 1.52
C LEU A 89 10.49 5.77 2.10
N ARG A 90 11.49 6.53 2.58
CA ARG A 90 11.33 7.93 3.04
C ARG A 90 10.14 8.12 3.98
N THR A 91 9.94 7.14 4.86
CA THR A 91 8.85 7.10 5.84
C THR A 91 8.92 8.30 6.78
N THR A 92 7.82 9.05 6.91
CA THR A 92 7.75 10.27 7.75
C THR A 92 6.86 10.11 8.98
N THR A 93 6.00 9.09 9.00
CA THR A 93 5.14 8.74 10.14
C THR A 93 5.27 7.27 10.52
N ALA A 94 4.90 6.92 11.74
CA ALA A 94 4.82 5.52 12.15
C ALA A 94 3.65 4.84 11.44
N LEU A 95 3.78 3.54 11.17
CA LEU A 95 2.68 2.70 10.70
C LEU A 95 1.60 2.65 11.78
N SER A 96 0.37 3.03 11.44
CA SER A 96 -0.75 3.08 12.38
C SER A 96 -1.97 2.34 11.87
N GLU A 97 -2.67 1.66 12.76
CA GLU A 97 -3.98 1.07 12.46
C GLU A 97 -5.04 2.15 12.30
N ILE A 98 -5.90 1.96 11.31
CA ILE A 98 -7.06 2.80 11.05
C ILE A 98 -8.28 1.93 10.79
N SER A 99 -9.47 2.53 10.84
CA SER A 99 -10.71 1.90 10.41
C SER A 99 -11.41 2.85 9.45
N ILE A 100 -11.44 2.46 8.17
CA ILE A 100 -12.11 3.17 7.09
C ILE A 100 -13.51 2.59 6.92
N LEU A 101 -13.59 1.26 6.83
CA LEU A 101 -14.84 0.51 6.71
C LEU A 101 -14.93 -0.56 7.81
N PRO A 102 -16.06 -0.68 8.53
CA PRO A 102 -16.21 -1.68 9.59
C PRO A 102 -16.01 -3.13 9.14
N GLU A 103 -16.24 -3.41 7.86
CA GLU A 103 -16.10 -4.73 7.25
C GLU A 103 -14.67 -5.07 6.84
N LEU A 104 -13.79 -4.06 6.74
CA LEU A 104 -12.38 -4.24 6.45
C LEU A 104 -11.60 -4.30 7.76
N VAL A 105 -10.78 -5.34 7.91
CA VAL A 105 -9.99 -5.58 9.12
C VAL A 105 -8.51 -5.44 8.80
N GLY A 106 -7.76 -4.80 9.69
CA GLY A 106 -6.32 -4.67 9.58
C GLY A 106 -5.87 -3.65 8.54
N GLU A 107 -6.63 -2.57 8.38
CA GLU A 107 -6.24 -1.43 7.58
C GLU A 107 -5.15 -0.64 8.30
N LEU A 108 -4.11 -0.25 7.57
CA LEU A 108 -3.02 0.55 8.11
C LEU A 108 -2.84 1.81 7.26
N GLU A 109 -2.31 2.86 7.86
CA GLU A 109 -1.84 4.04 7.13
C GLU A 109 -0.39 4.36 7.47
N ILE A 110 0.27 5.02 6.52
CA ILE A 110 1.61 5.55 6.69
C ILE A 110 1.88 6.66 5.67
N ARG A 111 2.74 7.62 6.04
CA ARG A 111 3.17 8.71 5.15
C ARG A 111 4.61 8.57 4.71
N HIS A 112 4.85 8.95 3.46
CA HIS A 112 6.16 8.89 2.80
C HIS A 112 6.47 10.20 2.09
N GLY A 113 7.73 10.65 2.17
CA GLY A 113 8.21 11.80 1.42
C GLY A 113 8.48 11.47 -0.06
N ARG A 114 8.01 12.32 -0.97
CA ARG A 114 8.18 12.16 -2.43
C ARG A 114 9.53 12.65 -2.96
N THR A 115 10.18 11.87 -3.83
CA THR A 115 11.56 12.15 -4.28
C THR A 115 11.70 13.42 -5.09
N ASP A 116 10.63 13.89 -5.73
CA ASP A 116 10.58 15.12 -6.53
C ASP A 116 10.32 16.38 -5.67
N SER A 117 10.33 16.26 -4.35
CA SER A 117 10.07 17.35 -3.40
C SER A 117 8.66 17.96 -3.47
N THR A 118 7.70 17.30 -4.13
CA THR A 118 6.29 17.77 -4.18
C THR A 118 5.54 17.60 -2.85
N GLY A 119 6.17 16.99 -1.85
CA GLY A 119 5.63 16.86 -0.50
C GLY A 119 5.62 15.41 -0.03
N GLU A 120 4.51 15.00 0.54
CA GLU A 120 4.29 13.65 1.06
C GLU A 120 3.11 12.97 0.36
N ILE A 121 3.07 11.64 0.44
CA ILE A 121 1.91 10.83 0.12
C ILE A 121 1.50 10.01 1.34
N CYS A 122 0.20 9.99 1.64
CA CYS A 122 -0.39 9.02 2.55
C CYS A 122 -0.74 7.74 1.77
N LEU A 123 -0.22 6.59 2.22
CA LEU A 123 -0.55 5.29 1.68
C LEU A 123 -1.41 4.52 2.67
N LEU A 124 -2.61 4.16 2.22
CA LEU A 124 -3.52 3.27 2.92
C LEU A 124 -3.20 1.83 2.52
N HIS A 125 -2.95 0.94 3.47
CA HIS A 125 -2.69 -0.47 3.24
C HIS A 125 -3.93 -1.28 3.59
N ILE A 126 -4.52 -1.91 2.57
CA ILE A 126 -5.73 -2.72 2.71
C ILE A 126 -5.36 -4.17 2.41
N PHE A 127 -5.61 -5.09 3.34
CA PHE A 127 -5.28 -6.51 3.19
C PHE A 127 -6.55 -7.32 2.94
N LEU A 128 -6.65 -7.96 1.78
CA LEU A 128 -7.82 -8.74 1.37
C LEU A 128 -7.50 -10.24 1.28
N ASP A 129 -8.32 -11.04 1.95
CA ASP A 129 -8.21 -12.49 1.95
C ASP A 129 -8.61 -13.08 0.60
N CYS A 130 -7.64 -13.63 -0.12
CA CYS A 130 -7.84 -14.34 -1.38
C CYS A 130 -7.49 -15.83 -1.25
N ARG A 131 -7.45 -16.36 -0.03
CA ARG A 131 -7.34 -17.80 0.19
C ARG A 131 -8.60 -18.48 -0.36
N PRO A 132 -8.48 -19.70 -0.89
CA PRO A 132 -9.65 -20.46 -1.29
C PRO A 132 -10.60 -20.54 -0.10
N SER A 133 -11.84 -20.07 -0.26
CA SER A 133 -12.88 -20.41 0.69
C SER A 133 -12.91 -21.93 0.74
N CYS A 134 -12.72 -22.50 1.94
CA CYS A 134 -12.90 -23.92 2.12
C CYS A 134 -14.37 -24.18 1.78
N ALA A 135 -14.64 -24.66 0.56
CA ALA A 135 -15.94 -25.15 0.18
C ALA A 135 -16.23 -26.25 1.21
N ARG A 136 -17.16 -25.97 2.12
CA ARG A 136 -17.68 -26.99 3.03
C ARG A 136 -18.27 -28.07 2.14
N VAL A 137 -17.55 -29.19 2.02
CA VAL A 137 -18.07 -30.44 1.45
C VAL A 137 -18.98 -31.07 2.49
#